data_AF-A0A9D9X8B9-F1
#
_entry.id   AF-A0A9D9X8B9-F1
#
_cell.length_a   1.000
_cell.length_b   1.000
_cell.length_c   1.000
_cell.angle_alpha   90.00
_cell.angle_beta   90.00
_cell.angle_gamma   90.00
#
_symmetry.space_group_name_H-M   'P 1'
#
loop_
_entity.id
_entity.type
_entity.pdbx_description
1 polymer ?
#
loop_
_entity_poly.entity_id
_entity_poly.type
_entity_poly.pdbx_seq_one_letter_code
_entity_poly.pdbx_strand_id
1 'polypeptide(L)'
;MERDDIIEYSLDTHHSEETGKQIRKKIWVVTAILTIVTAIEVVIGAMVHQDNPNWWIVKLLFIGLTLFKAGYIVLTFMHLGDEKKVLKYVILVPYFIFIIYLIFIALTESNAINSTWETYGG
;
A
#
# COMPACT_ATOMS: atom_id res chain seq x y z
N MET A 1 37.26 28.84 -22.21
CA MET A 1 37.92 27.53 -22.31
C MET A 1 37.01 26.55 -21.60
N GLU A 2 36.24 25.76 -22.35
CA GLU A 2 35.63 24.56 -21.78
C GLU A 2 36.77 23.63 -21.35
N ARG A 3 36.63 23.02 -20.18
CA ARG A 3 37.62 22.09 -19.65
C ARG A 3 37.28 20.69 -20.16
N ASP A 4 37.88 20.30 -21.28
CA ASP A 4 37.71 18.99 -21.94
C ASP A 4 38.27 17.81 -21.12
N ASP A 5 38.90 18.08 -19.99
CA ASP A 5 39.59 17.15 -19.10
C ASP A 5 38.68 16.51 -18.02
N ILE A 6 37.41 16.93 -17.93
CA ILE A 6 36.46 16.41 -16.95
C ILE A 6 35.44 15.53 -17.67
N ILE A 7 35.42 14.23 -17.37
CA ILE A 7 34.34 13.34 -17.81
C ILE A 7 33.08 13.72 -17.03
N GLU A 8 32.21 14.53 -17.63
CA GLU A 8 31.00 15.04 -17.00
C GLU A 8 29.86 14.02 -17.07
N TYR A 9 29.90 13.05 -16.15
CA TYR A 9 28.89 11.99 -16.02
C TYR A 9 27.46 12.52 -15.74
N SER A 10 27.32 13.79 -15.35
CA SER A 10 26.03 14.45 -15.09
C SER A 10 25.26 14.86 -16.35
N LEU A 11 25.93 14.95 -17.51
CA LEU A 11 25.32 15.45 -18.75
C LEU A 11 24.49 14.37 -19.48
N ASP A 12 24.87 13.09 -19.35
CA ASP A 12 24.14 11.96 -19.94
C ASP A 12 22.97 11.45 -19.08
N THR A 13 22.82 11.96 -17.85
CA THR A 13 21.73 11.57 -16.92
C THR A 13 20.50 12.50 -16.98
N HIS A 14 20.38 13.32 -18.03
CA HIS A 14 19.18 14.12 -18.27
C HIS A 14 18.06 13.24 -18.85
N HIS A 15 17.15 12.80 -17.99
CA HIS A 15 15.89 12.19 -18.43
C HIS A 15 15.19 13.11 -19.44
N SER A 16 14.77 12.57 -20.58
CA SER A 16 14.05 13.36 -21.57
C SER A 16 12.77 13.94 -20.95
N GLU A 17 12.47 15.20 -21.28
CA GLU A 17 11.25 15.90 -20.87
C GLU A 17 9.98 15.07 -21.15
N GLU A 18 9.98 14.31 -22.24
CA GLU A 18 8.90 13.43 -22.63
C GLU A 18 8.69 12.28 -21.63
N THR A 19 9.79 11.66 -21.17
CA THR A 19 9.76 10.58 -20.17
C THR A 19 9.19 11.07 -18.84
N GLY A 20 9.62 12.27 -18.39
CA GLY A 20 9.12 12.88 -17.16
C GLY A 20 7.62 13.20 -17.21
N LYS A 21 7.11 13.65 -18.36
CA LYS A 21 5.68 13.92 -18.56
C LYS A 21 4.83 12.66 -18.42
N GLN A 22 5.29 11.53 -18.97
CA GLN A 22 4.56 10.26 -18.86
C GLN A 22 4.49 9.76 -17.42
N ILE A 23 5.59 9.84 -16.65
CA ILE A 23 5.62 9.42 -15.24
C ILE A 23 4.67 10.27 -14.40
N ARG A 24 4.72 11.61 -14.54
CA ARG A 24 3.81 12.52 -13.82
C ARG A 24 2.35 12.24 -14.15
N LYS A 25 2.04 11.97 -15.42
CA LYS A 25 0.68 11.59 -15.86
C LYS A 25 0.23 10.28 -15.21
N LYS A 26 1.09 9.25 -15.19
CA LYS A 26 0.80 7.95 -14.53
C LYS A 26 0.46 8.15 -13.05
N ILE A 27 1.24 8.96 -12.33
CA ILE A 27 1.02 9.28 -10.92
C ILE A 27 -0.36 9.92 -10.71
N TRP A 28 -0.71 10.95 -11.50
CA TRP A 28 -2.00 11.62 -11.37
C TRP A 28 -3.19 10.70 -11.68
N VAL A 29 -3.08 9.87 -12.71
CA VAL A 29 -4.13 8.90 -13.07
C VAL A 29 -4.33 7.88 -11.94
N VAL A 30 -3.24 7.30 -11.44
CA VAL A 30 -3.33 6.31 -10.36
C VAL A 30 -3.85 6.92 -9.06
N THR A 31 -3.44 8.15 -8.75
CA THR A 31 -3.98 8.90 -7.60
C THR A 31 -5.48 9.06 -7.73
N ALA A 32 -5.98 9.53 -8.88
CA ALA A 32 -7.41 9.71 -9.11
C ALA A 32 -8.19 8.40 -8.98
N ILE A 33 -7.69 7.29 -9.53
CA ILE A 33 -8.31 5.97 -9.41
C ILE A 33 -8.43 5.56 -7.94
N LEU A 34 -7.33 5.66 -7.18
CA LEU A 34 -7.32 5.27 -5.76
C LEU A 34 -8.21 6.15 -4.90
N THR A 35 -8.27 7.46 -5.19
CA THR A 35 -9.18 8.38 -4.52
C THR A 35 -10.63 7.99 -4.77
N ILE A 36 -11.01 7.70 -6.02
CA ILE A 36 -12.38 7.30 -6.36
C ILE A 36 -12.75 5.99 -5.67
N VAL A 37 -11.88 4.97 -5.74
CA VAL A 37 -12.12 3.68 -5.07
C VAL A 37 -12.30 3.87 -3.56
N THR A 38 -11.46 4.70 -2.94
CA THR A 38 -11.53 4.99 -1.50
C THR A 38 -12.80 5.76 -1.14
N ALA A 39 -13.22 6.72 -1.97
CA ALA A 39 -14.47 7.45 -1.76
C ALA A 39 -15.68 6.51 -1.81
N ILE A 40 -15.70 5.57 -2.76
CA ILE A 40 -16.75 4.54 -2.86
C ILE A 40 -16.78 3.67 -1.61
N GLU A 41 -15.63 3.19 -1.11
CA GLU A 41 -15.58 2.43 0.14
C GLU A 41 -16.14 3.21 1.32
N VAL A 42 -15.75 4.47 1.49
CA VAL A 42 -16.24 5.31 2.59
C VAL A 42 -17.75 5.49 2.50
N VAL A 43 -18.30 5.70 1.31
CA VAL A 43 -19.76 5.79 1.10
C VAL A 43 -20.46 4.48 1.44
N ILE A 44 -19.95 3.33 0.98
CA ILE A 44 -20.50 2.02 1.33
C ILE A 44 -20.47 1.81 2.85
N GLY A 45 -19.36 2.15 3.50
CA GLY A 45 -19.20 2.01 4.95
C GLY A 45 -20.10 2.94 5.75
N ALA A 46 -20.41 4.12 5.21
CA ALA A 46 -21.35 5.06 5.83
C ALA A 46 -22.82 4.63 5.67
N MET A 47 -23.15 3.93 4.58
CA MET A 47 -24.53 3.51 4.30
C MET A 47 -24.88 2.16 4.96
N VAL A 48 -23.95 1.20 4.99
CA VAL A 48 -24.22 -0.15 5.52
C VAL A 48 -23.88 -0.21 7.00
N HIS A 49 -24.91 -0.43 7.82
CA HIS A 49 -24.78 -0.57 9.27
C HIS A 49 -24.56 -2.04 9.68
N GLN A 50 -24.04 -2.24 10.90
CA GLN A 50 -23.62 -3.55 11.42
C GLN A 50 -24.78 -4.54 11.63
N ASP A 51 -26.00 -4.03 11.80
CA ASP A 51 -27.24 -4.79 11.92
C ASP A 51 -27.71 -5.38 10.57
N ASN A 52 -27.11 -4.99 9.45
CA ASN A 52 -27.43 -5.55 8.14
C ASN A 52 -26.94 -7.01 8.01
N PRO A 53 -27.77 -7.95 7.55
CA PRO A 53 -27.36 -9.35 7.35
C PRO A 53 -26.20 -9.52 6.36
N ASN A 54 -26.00 -8.56 5.45
CA ASN A 54 -24.91 -8.57 4.48
C ASN A 54 -23.61 -7.92 5.01
N TRP A 55 -23.53 -7.57 6.29
CA TRP A 55 -22.37 -6.92 6.89
C TRP A 55 -21.06 -7.69 6.70
N TRP A 56 -21.11 -9.03 6.72
CA TRP A 56 -19.93 -9.87 6.49
C TRP A 56 -19.34 -9.70 5.08
N ILE A 57 -20.18 -9.50 4.07
CA ILE A 57 -19.76 -9.25 2.67
C ILE A 57 -19.01 -7.93 2.61
N VAL A 58 -19.51 -6.89 3.29
CA VAL A 58 -18.86 -5.58 3.35
C VAL A 58 -17.48 -5.68 3.99
N LYS A 59 -17.33 -6.45 5.07
CA LYS A 59 -16.00 -6.70 5.68
C LYS A 59 -15.02 -7.33 4.69
N LEU A 60 -15.45 -8.37 3.97
CA LEU A 60 -14.60 -9.03 2.97
C LEU A 60 -14.24 -8.08 1.82
N LEU A 61 -15.20 -7.28 1.36
CA LEU A 61 -14.99 -6.26 0.34
C LEU A 61 -13.94 -5.23 0.80
N PHE A 62 -14.02 -4.76 2.05
CA PHE A 62 -13.09 -3.78 2.59
C PHE A 62 -11.68 -4.36 2.72
N ILE A 63 -11.55 -5.61 3.19
CA ILE A 63 -10.26 -6.30 3.26
C ILE A 63 -9.67 -6.45 1.85
N GLY A 64 -10.46 -6.93 0.90
CA GLY A 64 -10.03 -7.13 -0.49
C GLY A 64 -9.61 -5.82 -1.17
N LEU A 65 -10.41 -4.78 -1.07
CA LEU A 65 -10.09 -3.46 -1.64
C LEU A 65 -8.88 -2.83 -0.96
N THR A 66 -8.70 -3.01 0.35
CA THR A 66 -7.50 -2.54 1.06
C THR A 66 -6.23 -3.21 0.53
N LEU A 67 -6.25 -4.54 0.35
CA LEU A 67 -5.13 -5.27 -0.24
C LEU A 67 -4.85 -4.85 -1.68
N PHE A 68 -5.91 -4.68 -2.49
CA PHE A 68 -5.79 -4.20 -3.86
C PHE A 68 -5.13 -2.82 -3.93
N LYS A 69 -5.62 -1.85 -3.14
CA LYS A 69 -5.04 -0.51 -3.06
C LYS A 69 -3.58 -0.54 -2.60
N ALA A 70 -3.27 -1.31 -1.56
CA ALA A 70 -1.90 -1.46 -1.07
C ALA A 70 -0.97 -2.00 -2.17
N GLY A 71 -1.39 -3.04 -2.89
CA GLY A 71 -0.63 -3.57 -4.02
C GLY A 71 -0.42 -2.54 -5.13
N TYR A 72 -1.47 -1.82 -5.50
CA TYR A 72 -1.40 -0.80 -6.56
C TYR A 72 -0.49 0.39 -6.18
N ILE A 73 -0.51 0.79 -4.90
CA ILE A 73 0.37 1.83 -4.35
C ILE A 73 1.83 1.40 -4.39
N VAL A 74 2.13 0.19 -3.90
CA VAL A 74 3.50 -0.32 -3.88
C VAL A 74 4.07 -0.46 -5.29
N LEU A 75 3.28 -0.99 -6.23
CA LEU A 75 3.74 -1.15 -7.61
C LEU A 75 3.95 0.18 -8.32
N THR A 76 3.13 1.19 -8.06
CA THR A 76 3.16 2.46 -8.81
C THR A 76 3.96 3.56 -8.12
N PHE A 77 3.63 3.91 -6.87
CA PHE A 77 4.25 5.05 -6.19
C PHE A 77 5.64 4.73 -5.63
N MET A 78 5.86 3.49 -5.19
CA MET A 78 7.19 3.07 -4.76
C MET A 78 8.09 2.64 -5.94
N HIS A 79 7.58 2.77 -7.18
CA HIS A 79 8.27 2.36 -8.41
C HIS A 79 8.67 0.89 -8.49
N LEU A 80 8.32 0.07 -7.50
CA LEU A 80 8.67 -1.34 -7.44
C LEU A 80 8.11 -2.14 -8.63
N GLY A 81 7.09 -1.65 -9.33
CA GLY A 81 6.55 -2.28 -10.54
C GLY A 81 7.57 -2.41 -11.67
N ASP A 82 8.45 -1.43 -11.83
CA ASP A 82 9.38 -1.33 -12.96
C ASP A 82 10.80 -1.81 -12.58
N GLU A 83 11.01 -2.19 -11.32
CA GLU A 83 12.30 -2.60 -10.75
C GLU A 83 12.67 -4.08 -10.95
N LYS A 84 13.95 -4.42 -10.66
CA LYS A 84 14.42 -5.81 -10.68
C LYS A 84 13.70 -6.65 -9.64
N LYS A 85 13.32 -7.89 -10.01
CA LYS A 85 12.59 -8.83 -9.14
C LYS A 85 13.24 -9.02 -7.76
N VAL A 86 14.58 -9.04 -7.71
CA VAL A 86 15.33 -9.18 -6.44
C VAL A 86 15.05 -8.00 -5.51
N LEU A 87 15.11 -6.76 -6.02
CA LEU A 87 14.84 -5.56 -5.23
C LEU A 87 13.41 -5.52 -4.71
N LYS A 88 12.45 -5.98 -5.52
CA LYS A 88 11.05 -6.13 -5.08
C LYS A 88 10.94 -7.06 -3.88
N TYR A 89 11.51 -8.27 -3.95
CA TYR A 89 11.40 -9.24 -2.85
C TYR A 89 12.15 -8.82 -1.58
N VAL A 90 13.30 -8.14 -1.73
CA VAL A 90 14.05 -7.61 -0.59
C VAL A 90 13.20 -6.64 0.25
N ILE A 91 12.30 -5.89 -0.39
CA ILE A 91 11.41 -4.97 0.30
C ILE A 91 10.11 -5.68 0.72
N LEU A 92 9.48 -6.44 -0.19
CA LEU A 92 8.15 -7.02 0.06
C LEU A 92 8.16 -8.12 1.12
N VAL A 93 9.20 -8.96 1.17
CA VAL A 93 9.25 -10.12 2.06
C VAL A 93 9.36 -9.71 3.54
N PRO A 94 10.29 -8.83 3.96
CA PRO A 94 10.34 -8.38 5.35
C PRO A 94 9.04 -7.71 5.81
N TYR A 95 8.43 -6.87 4.96
CA TYR A 95 7.14 -6.24 5.27
C TYR A 95 6.02 -7.27 5.45
N PHE A 96 5.96 -8.29 4.59
CA PHE A 96 4.95 -9.33 4.69
C PHE A 96 5.10 -10.16 5.96
N ILE A 97 6.33 -10.57 6.30
CA ILE A 97 6.63 -11.27 7.56
C ILE A 97 6.26 -10.40 8.76
N PHE A 98 6.61 -9.12 8.72
CA PHE A 98 6.29 -8.16 9.78
C PHE A 98 4.78 -8.04 10.01
N ILE A 99 3.96 -7.92 8.95
CA ILE A 99 2.50 -7.84 9.06
C ILE A 99 1.93 -9.12 9.69
N ILE A 100 2.37 -10.30 9.25
CA ILE A 100 1.93 -11.58 9.84
C ILE A 100 2.31 -11.65 11.32
N TYR A 101 3.52 -11.22 11.67
CA TYR A 101 4.00 -11.21 13.05
C TYR A 101 3.18 -10.26 13.93
N LEU A 102 2.83 -9.07 13.42
CA LEU A 102 1.94 -8.14 14.14
C LEU A 102 0.55 -8.74 14.37
N ILE A 103 -0.03 -9.42 13.38
CA ILE A 103 -1.31 -10.13 13.53
C ILE A 103 -1.19 -11.22 14.61
N PHE A 104 -0.11 -12.00 14.59
CA PHE A 104 0.15 -13.04 15.58
C PHE A 104 0.21 -12.48 17.01
N ILE A 105 1.00 -11.41 17.24
CA ILE A 105 1.11 -10.78 18.55
C ILE A 105 -0.25 -10.21 18.98
N ALA A 106 -0.93 -9.46 18.10
CA ALA A 106 -2.19 -8.83 18.43
C ALA A 106 -3.26 -9.85 18.85
N LEU A 107 -3.35 -10.99 18.16
CA LEU A 107 -4.26 -12.07 18.53
C LEU A 107 -3.87 -12.76 19.84
N THR A 108 -2.57 -12.99 20.06
CA THR A 108 -2.07 -13.65 21.26
C THR A 108 -2.33 -12.79 22.50
N GLU A 109 -1.94 -11.50 22.45
CA GLU A 109 -2.15 -10.55 23.54
C GLU A 109 -3.64 -10.29 23.78
N SER A 110 -4.43 -10.15 22.72
CA SER A 110 -5.89 -9.99 22.86
C SER A 110 -6.54 -11.16 23.58
N ASN A 111 -6.13 -12.40 23.28
CA ASN A 111 -6.67 -13.58 23.94
C ASN A 111 -6.23 -13.68 25.40
N ALA A 112 -4.98 -13.31 25.71
CA ALA A 112 -4.47 -13.30 27.09
C ALA A 112 -5.17 -12.23 27.96
N ILE A 113 -5.43 -11.05 27.39
CA ILE A 113 -6.20 -10.00 28.07
C ILE A 113 -7.64 -10.44 28.29
N ASN A 114 -8.27 -11.06 27.29
CA ASN A 114 -9.64 -11.56 27.40
C ASN A 114 -9.77 -12.60 28.53
N SER A 115 -8.90 -13.60 28.58
CA SER A 115 -8.94 -14.62 29.64
C SER A 115 -8.70 -14.03 31.04
N THR A 116 -7.85 -13.02 31.15
CA THR A 116 -7.62 -12.30 32.41
C THR A 116 -8.86 -11.51 32.83
N TRP A 117 -9.53 -10.85 31.88
CA TRP A 117 -10.78 -10.12 32.12
C TRP A 117 -11.91 -11.06 32.58
N GLU A 118 -12.08 -12.21 31.93
CA GLU A 118 -13.06 -13.22 32.35
C GLU A 118 -12.80 -13.76 33.77
N THR A 119 -11.53 -13.81 34.19
CA THR A 119 -11.14 -14.36 35.50
C THR A 119 -11.26 -13.33 36.63
N TYR A 120 -10.90 -12.06 36.37
CA TYR A 120 -10.74 -11.03 37.42
C TYR A 120 -11.61 -9.77 37.23
N GLY A 121 -12.25 -9.59 36.06
CA GLY A 121 -12.96 -8.39 35.67
C GLY A 121 -14.43 -8.32 36.09
N GLY A 122 -15.03 -9.43 36.52
CA GLY A 122 -16.45 -9.54 36.89
C GLY A 122 -17.32 -10.15 35.80
#